data_AF-A0A818PS84-F1
#
_entry.id   AF-A0A818PS84-F1
#
_cell.length_a   1.000
_cell.length_b   1.000
_cell.length_c   1.000
_cell.angle_alpha   90.00
_cell.angle_beta   90.00
_cell.angle_gamma   90.00
#
_symmetry.space_group_name_H-M   'P 1'
#
loop_
_entity.id
_entity.type
_entity.pdbx_description
1 polymer ?
#
loop_
_entity_poly.entity_id
_entity_poly.type
_entity_poly.pdbx_seq_one_letter_code
_entity_poly.pdbx_strand_id
1 'polypeptide(L)'
;MFLKVYGVIADCPAMTSILNHISHGGYFCCWYCQTKGEHVINKRQYYYDENLQMRDSSNFAYDSKRAQYFRTNVHGRRGLSILNKILDISLPEAAIADFMHVSLLRHAKKICLYNYNKVMKPKQRSLLDKQMSIQKFPHFFHRAIRPLNETHIKASEIRNLLLYCFLPMVRNLLECERIAHIGLFVIGIRLLHGRRIFSVATAQNAHQLLKFFYRDHELFNESQQNFVLHLHIHYGELYRSHGSLCNINTFSQEDLMGAVSKYKHGSRHWVDQLAFYLNVSS
;
A
#
# COMPACT_ATOMS: atom_id res chain seq x y z
N MET A 1 14.97 26.50 14.69
CA MET A 1 13.96 25.52 14.24
C MET A 1 14.62 24.14 14.32
N PHE A 2 14.19 23.27 15.23
CA PHE A 2 14.72 21.90 15.29
C PHE A 2 14.00 21.04 14.26
N LEU A 3 14.76 20.38 13.39
CA LEU A 3 14.22 19.40 12.45
C LEU A 3 13.71 18.20 13.26
N LYS A 4 12.45 17.82 13.05
CA LYS A 4 11.85 16.61 13.63
C LYS A 4 11.52 15.61 12.54
N VAL A 5 11.85 14.34 12.74
CA VAL A 5 11.56 13.23 11.84
C VAL A 5 10.31 12.49 12.34
N TYR A 6 9.18 12.78 11.69
CA TYR A 6 7.85 12.30 12.10
C TYR A 6 7.54 10.86 11.65
N GLY A 7 8.14 10.41 10.55
CA GLY A 7 7.90 9.06 10.05
C GLY A 7 8.73 8.72 8.85
N VAL A 8 8.67 7.45 8.46
CA VAL A 8 9.37 6.88 7.32
C VAL A 8 8.39 6.14 6.42
N ILE A 9 8.50 6.42 5.12
CA ILE A 9 7.65 5.86 4.08
C ILE A 9 8.53 5.34 2.95
N ALA A 10 8.30 4.11 2.52
CA ALA A 10 8.95 3.49 1.38
C ALA A 10 8.13 2.27 0.92
N ASP A 11 8.55 1.63 -0.17
CA ASP A 11 7.99 0.35 -0.58
C ASP A 11 8.26 -0.74 0.48
N CYS A 12 7.47 -1.82 0.48
CA CYS A 12 7.58 -2.84 1.53
C CYS A 12 8.99 -3.49 1.64
N PRO A 13 9.71 -3.79 0.54
CA PRO A 13 11.11 -4.20 0.59
C PRO A 13 12.04 -3.20 1.30
N ALA A 14 12.02 -1.91 0.96
CA ALA A 14 12.85 -0.92 1.64
C ALA A 14 12.47 -0.78 3.12
N MET A 15 11.17 -0.76 3.43
CA MET A 15 10.69 -0.75 4.82
C MET A 15 11.15 -1.97 5.61
N THR A 16 11.21 -3.15 4.99
CA THR A 16 11.73 -4.38 5.61
C THR A 16 13.19 -4.20 6.05
N SER A 17 14.00 -3.55 5.22
CA SER A 17 15.40 -3.25 5.52
C SER A 17 15.55 -2.16 6.57
N ILE A 18 14.86 -1.02 6.39
CA ILE A 18 14.89 0.13 7.31
C ILE A 18 14.46 -0.30 8.72
N LEU A 19 13.34 -1.00 8.82
CA LEU A 19 12.79 -1.45 10.08
C LEU A 19 13.53 -2.64 10.66
N ASN A 20 14.48 -3.26 9.94
CA ASN A 20 15.11 -4.52 10.32
C ASN A 20 14.08 -5.60 10.69
N HIS A 21 13.11 -5.78 9.80
CA HIS A 21 11.95 -6.66 9.95
C HIS A 21 12.03 -7.83 8.97
N ILE A 22 11.24 -8.88 9.14
CA ILE A 22 11.04 -9.91 8.12
C ILE A 22 10.25 -9.36 6.94
N SER A 23 10.47 -9.95 5.77
CA SER A 23 9.77 -9.58 4.55
C SER A 23 8.30 -10.00 4.57
N HIS A 24 7.54 -9.50 3.60
CA HIS A 24 6.10 -9.69 3.44
C HIS A 24 5.61 -11.16 3.37
N GLY A 25 6.51 -12.14 3.17
CA GLY A 25 6.18 -13.57 3.16
C GLY A 25 6.39 -14.31 4.49
N GLY A 26 6.94 -13.63 5.51
CA GLY A 26 7.24 -14.24 6.81
C GLY A 26 6.02 -14.38 7.73
N TYR A 27 6.09 -15.25 8.74
CA TYR A 27 4.96 -15.53 9.63
C TYR A 27 4.43 -14.30 10.36
N PHE A 28 5.29 -13.39 10.82
CA PHE A 28 4.89 -12.20 11.57
C PHE A 28 5.33 -10.94 10.82
N CYS A 29 4.85 -10.73 9.60
CA CYS A 29 5.38 -9.66 8.74
C CYS A 29 4.78 -8.27 8.97
N CYS A 30 3.66 -8.18 9.70
CA CYS A 30 3.00 -6.91 9.97
C CYS A 30 3.82 -6.05 10.94
N TRP A 31 3.99 -4.77 10.57
CA TRP A 31 4.73 -3.80 11.36
C TRP A 31 3.93 -3.31 12.57
N TYR A 32 2.60 -3.37 12.50
CA TYR A 32 1.69 -2.75 13.46
C TYR A 32 1.04 -3.74 14.42
N CYS A 33 0.96 -5.02 14.06
CA CYS A 33 0.35 -6.05 14.90
C CYS A 33 1.10 -7.39 14.80
N GLN A 34 0.71 -8.34 15.64
CA GLN A 34 1.32 -9.66 15.75
C GLN A 34 0.56 -10.76 15.00
N THR A 35 -0.25 -10.38 13.99
CA THR A 35 -0.96 -11.37 13.15
C THR A 35 0.03 -12.37 12.56
N LYS A 36 -0.23 -13.66 12.80
CA LYS A 36 0.55 -14.76 12.27
C LYS A 36 -0.04 -15.22 10.94
N GLY A 37 0.77 -15.24 9.89
CA GLY A 37 0.37 -15.74 8.59
C GLY A 37 0.51 -17.26 8.47
N GLU A 38 -0.38 -17.87 7.71
CA GLU A 38 -0.44 -19.30 7.43
C GLU A 38 0.13 -19.63 6.05
N HIS A 39 0.71 -20.83 5.92
CA HIS A 39 1.29 -21.26 4.65
C HIS A 39 0.23 -22.04 3.87
N VAL A 40 -0.27 -21.44 2.79
CA VAL A 40 -1.33 -22.00 1.96
C VAL A 40 -0.91 -21.91 0.50
N ILE A 41 -0.80 -23.07 -0.16
CA ILE A 41 -0.50 -23.19 -1.60
C ILE A 41 0.74 -22.33 -2.00
N ASN A 42 1.88 -22.58 -1.35
CA ASN A 42 3.15 -21.89 -1.57
C ASN A 42 3.11 -20.36 -1.38
N LYS A 43 2.10 -19.84 -0.68
CA LYS A 43 1.95 -18.42 -0.37
C LYS A 43 1.62 -18.24 1.10
N ARG A 44 2.04 -17.10 1.64
CA ARG A 44 1.68 -16.67 2.99
C ARG A 44 0.36 -15.92 2.93
N GLN A 45 -0.65 -16.44 3.61
CA GLN A 45 -1.95 -15.79 3.81
C GLN A 45 -2.03 -15.25 5.23
N TYR A 46 -2.70 -14.13 5.43
CA TYR A 46 -2.98 -13.52 6.71
C TYR A 46 -4.49 -13.41 6.76
N TYR A 47 -5.13 -14.31 7.49
CA TYR A 47 -6.58 -14.30 7.63
C TYR A 47 -7.01 -13.10 8.47
N TYR A 48 -8.21 -12.60 8.19
CA TYR A 48 -8.80 -11.55 9.01
C TYR A 48 -9.03 -12.08 10.43
N ASP A 49 -8.56 -11.34 11.41
CA ASP A 49 -8.81 -11.58 12.83
C ASP A 49 -9.42 -10.30 13.41
N GLU A 50 -10.50 -10.46 14.17
CA GLU A 50 -11.15 -9.33 14.85
C GLU A 50 -10.35 -8.86 16.06
N ASN A 51 -9.60 -9.76 16.70
CA ASN A 51 -8.86 -9.51 17.94
C ASN A 51 -7.37 -9.32 17.66
N LEU A 52 -7.05 -8.33 16.83
CA LEU A 52 -5.66 -8.02 16.48
C LEU A 52 -4.85 -7.59 17.70
N GLN A 53 -3.82 -8.37 18.03
CA GLN A 53 -2.83 -7.96 19.02
C GLN A 53 -1.90 -6.90 18.41
N MET A 54 -2.12 -5.64 18.77
CA MET A 54 -1.31 -4.51 18.30
C MET A 54 0.09 -4.51 18.92
N ARG A 55 1.05 -4.00 18.16
CA ARG A 55 2.39 -3.68 18.64
C ARG A 55 2.37 -2.25 19.17
N ASP A 56 2.98 -2.07 20.33
CA ASP A 56 3.25 -0.76 20.91
C ASP A 56 4.77 -0.51 20.87
N SER A 57 5.15 0.75 21.08
CA SER A 57 6.55 1.15 21.06
C SER A 57 7.47 0.37 22.02
N SER A 58 6.95 -0.02 23.20
CA SER A 58 7.72 -0.75 24.21
C SER A 58 7.97 -2.19 23.77
N ASN A 59 6.93 -2.90 23.33
CA ASN A 59 7.02 -4.27 22.88
C ASN A 59 7.83 -4.39 21.58
N PHE A 60 7.70 -3.42 20.68
CA PHE A 60 8.45 -3.37 19.44
C PHE A 60 9.95 -3.19 19.70
N ALA A 61 10.32 -2.27 20.59
CA ALA A 61 11.70 -2.05 20.98
C ALA A 61 12.29 -3.25 21.73
N TYR A 62 11.52 -3.87 22.63
CA TYR A 62 11.93 -5.07 23.36
C TYR A 62 12.23 -6.25 22.43
N ASP A 63 11.30 -6.58 21.53
CA ASP A 63 11.47 -7.66 20.55
C ASP A 63 12.67 -7.39 19.63
N SER A 64 12.86 -6.13 19.23
CA SER A 64 14.03 -5.72 18.45
C SER A 64 15.36 -5.92 19.17
N LYS A 65 15.45 -5.54 20.45
CA LYS A 65 16.67 -5.73 21.26
C LYS A 65 16.97 -7.22 21.45
N ARG A 66 15.94 -8.03 21.72
CA ARG A 66 16.07 -9.48 21.83
C ARG A 66 16.53 -10.11 20.52
N ALA A 67 15.89 -9.77 19.41
CA ALA A 67 16.27 -10.29 18.10
C ALA A 67 17.73 -9.98 17.76
N GLN A 68 18.20 -8.77 18.10
CA GLN A 68 19.59 -8.39 17.90
C GLN A 68 20.55 -9.14 18.83
N TYR A 69 20.21 -9.25 20.12
CA TYR A 69 21.05 -9.92 21.12
C TYR A 69 21.20 -11.42 20.84
N PHE A 70 20.08 -12.10 20.63
CA PHE A 70 20.04 -13.54 20.36
C PHE A 70 20.31 -13.91 18.90
N ARG A 71 20.45 -12.91 18.01
CA ARG A 71 20.63 -13.09 16.55
C ARG A 71 19.59 -14.02 15.92
N THR A 72 18.36 -13.95 16.41
CA THR A 72 17.24 -14.77 15.96
C THR A 72 16.03 -13.90 15.67
N ASN A 73 15.07 -14.44 14.90
CA ASN A 73 13.82 -13.75 14.69
C ASN A 73 12.96 -13.77 15.96
N VAL A 74 12.46 -12.61 16.38
CA VAL A 74 11.50 -12.49 17.48
C VAL A 74 10.28 -11.73 16.97
N HIS A 75 9.14 -12.43 16.83
CA HIS A 75 7.90 -11.89 16.29
C HIS A 75 8.09 -11.04 15.01
N GLY A 76 8.93 -11.49 14.08
CA GLY A 76 9.20 -10.77 12.85
C GLY A 76 10.30 -9.70 12.92
N ARG A 77 10.81 -9.35 14.10
CA ARG A 77 11.97 -8.48 14.27
C ARG A 77 13.28 -9.25 14.00
N ARG A 78 14.23 -8.63 13.29
CA ARG A 78 15.60 -9.14 13.10
C ARG A 78 16.64 -8.34 13.90
N GLY A 79 16.25 -7.20 14.45
CA GLY A 79 17.08 -6.37 15.33
C GLY A 79 16.50 -4.97 15.47
N LEU A 80 17.30 -4.02 15.96
CA LEU A 80 16.95 -2.59 15.96
C LEU A 80 16.88 -2.06 14.52
N SER A 81 15.98 -1.10 14.28
CA SER A 81 15.93 -0.33 13.03
C SER A 81 17.16 0.56 12.90
N ILE A 82 17.63 0.77 11.66
CA ILE A 82 18.71 1.72 11.39
C ILE A 82 18.32 3.17 11.76
N LEU A 83 17.02 3.48 11.80
CA LEU A 83 16.52 4.81 12.15
C LEU A 83 16.12 4.96 13.62
N ASN A 84 16.34 3.94 14.47
CA ASN A 84 15.84 3.93 15.85
C ASN A 84 16.36 5.10 16.72
N LYS A 85 17.51 5.70 16.37
CA LYS A 85 18.08 6.86 17.09
C LYS A 85 17.77 8.22 16.43
N ILE A 86 17.14 8.19 15.26
CA ILE A 86 16.89 9.38 14.42
C ILE A 86 15.41 9.78 14.49
N LEU A 87 14.51 8.82 14.65
CA LEU A 87 13.08 9.08 14.71
C LEU A 87 12.68 9.73 16.03
N ASP A 88 11.95 10.84 15.95
CA ASP A 88 11.33 11.48 17.12
C ASP A 88 10.04 10.77 17.55
N ILE A 89 9.41 10.04 16.63
CA ILE A 89 8.28 9.16 16.90
C ILE A 89 8.77 7.72 16.99
N SER A 90 8.35 7.01 18.04
CA SER A 90 8.73 5.63 18.23
C SER A 90 8.17 4.71 17.13
N LEU A 91 8.85 3.58 16.92
CA LEU A 91 8.34 2.52 16.06
C LEU A 91 7.41 1.62 16.90
N PRO A 92 6.30 1.11 16.33
CA PRO A 92 5.98 1.12 14.90
C PRO A 92 5.22 2.36 14.39
N GLU A 93 4.86 3.31 15.24
CA GLU A 93 3.99 4.44 14.90
C GLU A 93 4.57 5.35 13.80
N ALA A 94 5.91 5.47 13.76
CA ALA A 94 6.64 6.18 12.71
C ALA A 94 6.69 5.44 11.36
N ALA A 95 6.34 4.15 11.28
CA ALA A 95 6.34 3.41 10.02
C ALA A 95 5.06 3.70 9.23
N ILE A 96 5.18 4.21 8.01
CA ILE A 96 4.04 4.61 7.19
C ILE A 96 3.90 3.63 6.01
N ALA A 97 2.72 3.01 5.88
CA ALA A 97 2.39 2.18 4.73
C ALA A 97 2.10 3.06 3.51
N ASP A 98 2.93 2.96 2.48
CA ASP A 98 2.78 3.76 1.28
C ASP A 98 1.50 3.42 0.49
N PHE A 99 0.59 4.40 0.39
CA PHE A 99 -0.65 4.27 -0.38
C PHE A 99 -0.39 3.86 -1.84
N MET A 100 0.64 4.40 -2.48
CA MET A 100 0.90 4.13 -3.89
C MET A 100 1.26 2.66 -4.12
N HIS A 101 2.24 2.13 -3.40
CA HIS A 101 2.66 0.75 -3.54
C HIS A 101 1.64 -0.23 -2.97
N VAL A 102 1.07 0.04 -1.79
CA VAL A 102 0.18 -0.88 -1.09
C VAL A 102 -1.20 -0.93 -1.77
N SER A 103 -1.90 0.21 -1.82
CA SER A 103 -3.27 0.25 -2.32
C SER A 103 -3.33 0.15 -3.83
N LEU A 104 -2.51 0.92 -4.57
CA LEU A 104 -2.66 1.03 -6.02
C LEU A 104 -1.94 -0.10 -6.77
N LEU A 105 -0.61 -0.13 -6.69
CA LEU A 105 0.19 -1.03 -7.53
C LEU A 105 0.06 -2.51 -7.15
N ARG A 106 -0.15 -2.80 -5.86
CA ARG A 106 -0.25 -4.18 -5.38
C ARG A 106 -1.70 -4.65 -5.26
N HIS A 107 -2.52 -3.99 -4.44
CA HIS A 107 -3.86 -4.50 -4.15
C HIS A 107 -4.89 -4.19 -5.24
N ALA A 108 -5.20 -2.92 -5.49
CA ALA A 108 -6.21 -2.50 -6.46
C ALA A 108 -5.93 -3.03 -7.86
N LYS A 109 -4.66 -2.93 -8.33
CA LYS A 109 -4.25 -3.52 -9.61
C LYS A 109 -4.58 -5.01 -9.69
N LYS A 110 -4.29 -5.78 -8.63
CA LYS A 110 -4.56 -7.22 -8.58
C LYS A 110 -6.06 -7.52 -8.61
N ILE A 111 -6.87 -6.74 -7.88
CA ILE A 111 -8.34 -6.89 -7.88
C ILE A 111 -8.92 -6.56 -9.25
N CYS A 112 -8.51 -5.44 -9.87
CA CYS A 112 -8.94 -5.09 -11.22
C CYS A 112 -8.57 -6.19 -12.22
N LEU A 113 -7.32 -6.67 -12.19
CA LEU A 113 -6.85 -7.73 -13.09
C LEU A 113 -7.49 -9.10 -12.82
N TYR A 114 -7.81 -9.43 -11.58
CA TYR A 114 -8.49 -10.68 -11.25
C TYR A 114 -9.91 -10.68 -11.82
N ASN A 115 -10.66 -9.60 -11.58
CA ASN A 115 -12.01 -9.48 -12.14
C ASN A 115 -11.98 -9.43 -13.67
N TYR A 116 -11.04 -8.70 -14.26
CA TYR A 116 -10.85 -8.65 -15.71
C TYR A 116 -10.53 -10.01 -16.32
N ASN A 117 -9.54 -10.74 -15.79
CA ASN A 117 -9.03 -11.97 -16.41
C ASN A 117 -9.78 -13.25 -16.02
N LYS A 118 -10.32 -13.32 -14.79
CA LYS A 118 -10.90 -14.55 -14.22
C LYS A 118 -12.42 -14.52 -14.15
N VAL A 119 -13.01 -13.35 -13.95
CA VAL A 119 -14.47 -13.22 -13.76
C VAL A 119 -15.17 -12.81 -15.06
N MET A 120 -14.62 -11.83 -15.78
CA MET A 120 -15.25 -11.30 -17.00
C MET A 120 -15.06 -12.20 -18.22
N LYS A 121 -16.15 -12.43 -18.94
CA LYS A 121 -16.16 -13.05 -20.28
C LYS A 121 -15.51 -12.13 -21.31
N PRO A 122 -15.01 -12.65 -22.46
CA PRO A 122 -14.40 -11.83 -23.52
C PRO A 122 -15.23 -10.60 -23.93
N LYS A 123 -16.55 -10.75 -24.12
CA LYS A 123 -17.45 -9.63 -24.48
C LYS A 123 -17.49 -8.53 -23.40
N GLN A 124 -17.47 -8.91 -22.12
CA GLN A 124 -17.48 -7.97 -20.99
C GLN A 124 -16.15 -7.21 -20.91
N ARG A 125 -15.02 -7.90 -21.15
CA ARG A 125 -13.69 -7.27 -21.23
C ARG A 125 -13.63 -6.23 -22.35
N SER A 126 -14.06 -6.58 -23.56
CA SER A 126 -14.09 -5.63 -24.69
C SER A 126 -14.98 -4.41 -24.41
N LEU A 127 -16.10 -4.60 -23.70
CA LEU A 127 -16.97 -3.49 -23.29
C LEU A 127 -16.27 -2.59 -22.27
N LEU A 128 -15.62 -3.16 -21.26
CA LEU A 128 -14.85 -2.40 -20.29
C LEU A 128 -13.71 -1.61 -20.95
N ASP A 129 -12.93 -2.25 -21.82
CA ASP A 129 -11.83 -1.60 -22.54
C ASP A 129 -12.33 -0.42 -23.39
N LYS A 130 -13.49 -0.58 -24.04
CA LYS A 130 -14.15 0.50 -24.77
C LYS A 130 -14.60 1.63 -23.84
N GLN A 131 -15.19 1.31 -22.69
CA GLN A 131 -15.58 2.33 -21.70
C GLN A 131 -14.37 3.11 -21.17
N MET A 132 -13.26 2.41 -20.91
CA MET A 132 -12.02 3.02 -20.45
C MET A 132 -11.40 3.94 -21.51
N SER A 133 -11.40 3.53 -22.79
CA SER A 133 -10.80 4.32 -23.87
C SER A 133 -11.54 5.61 -24.20
N ILE A 134 -12.86 5.65 -23.98
CA ILE A 134 -13.68 6.86 -24.20
C ILE A 134 -13.84 7.73 -22.95
N GLN A 135 -13.36 7.27 -21.80
CA GLN A 135 -13.52 7.99 -20.54
C GLN A 135 -12.71 9.29 -20.56
N LYS A 136 -13.44 10.40 -20.52
CA LYS A 136 -12.84 11.74 -20.44
C LYS A 136 -12.45 12.05 -19.00
N PHE A 137 -11.29 12.71 -18.84
CA PHE A 137 -10.82 13.27 -17.59
C PHE A 137 -10.67 14.78 -17.70
N PRO A 138 -10.84 15.53 -16.59
CA PRO A 138 -10.50 16.94 -16.58
C PRO A 138 -9.05 17.19 -16.99
N HIS A 139 -8.77 18.33 -17.64
CA HIS A 139 -7.45 18.65 -18.21
C HIS A 139 -6.28 18.60 -17.20
N PHE A 140 -6.56 18.81 -15.91
CA PHE A 140 -5.57 18.75 -14.83
C PHE A 140 -5.23 17.33 -14.36
N PHE A 141 -5.92 16.30 -14.86
CA PHE A 141 -5.51 14.92 -14.64
C PHE A 141 -4.37 14.59 -15.59
N HIS A 142 -3.17 14.38 -15.03
CA HIS A 142 -1.96 14.11 -15.83
C HIS A 142 -2.05 12.88 -16.74
N ARG A 143 -2.98 11.94 -16.52
CA ARG A 143 -3.12 10.71 -17.32
C ARG A 143 -4.56 10.22 -17.41
N ALA A 144 -4.98 9.88 -18.62
CA ALA A 144 -6.18 9.08 -18.87
C ALA A 144 -5.95 7.62 -18.46
N ILE A 145 -7.03 6.85 -18.31
CA ILE A 145 -6.95 5.42 -18.02
C ILE A 145 -6.80 4.66 -19.35
N ARG A 146 -5.89 3.69 -19.41
CA ARG A 146 -5.76 2.76 -20.53
C ARG A 146 -6.39 1.40 -20.23
N PRO A 147 -6.82 0.63 -21.25
CA PRO A 147 -7.30 -0.74 -21.11
C PRO A 147 -6.41 -1.63 -20.21
N LEU A 148 -7.03 -2.57 -19.49
CA LEU A 148 -6.34 -3.42 -18.49
C LEU A 148 -5.51 -4.55 -19.12
N ASN A 149 -5.60 -4.75 -20.43
CA ASN A 149 -4.81 -5.73 -21.19
C ASN A 149 -3.35 -5.29 -21.41
N GLU A 150 -3.00 -4.05 -21.08
CA GLU A 150 -1.65 -3.51 -21.18
C GLU A 150 -0.68 -4.11 -20.15
N THR A 151 0.56 -4.38 -20.56
CA THR A 151 1.58 -5.02 -19.71
C THR A 151 2.05 -4.12 -18.55
N HIS A 152 2.11 -2.81 -18.77
CA HIS A 152 2.61 -1.84 -17.80
C HIS A 152 1.56 -0.78 -17.44
N ILE A 153 0.81 -1.05 -16.37
CA ILE A 153 -0.15 -0.11 -15.79
C ILE A 153 0.52 0.69 -14.67
N LYS A 154 0.46 2.03 -14.76
CA LYS A 154 1.07 2.94 -13.79
C LYS A 154 0.16 3.19 -12.58
N ALA A 155 0.75 3.53 -11.45
CA ALA A 155 -0.01 3.78 -10.21
C ALA A 155 -1.07 4.87 -10.36
N SER A 156 -0.75 5.96 -11.07
CA SER A 156 -1.70 7.07 -11.30
C SER A 156 -2.90 6.66 -12.15
N GLU A 157 -2.74 5.70 -13.06
CA GLU A 157 -3.85 5.15 -13.85
C GLU A 157 -4.76 4.27 -12.97
N ILE A 158 -4.17 3.43 -12.12
CA ILE A 158 -4.92 2.64 -11.14
C ILE A 158 -5.66 3.56 -10.16
N ARG A 159 -5.03 4.65 -9.70
CA ARG A 159 -5.68 5.65 -8.84
C ARG A 159 -6.92 6.23 -9.50
N ASN A 160 -6.80 6.63 -10.77
CA ASN A 160 -7.89 7.23 -11.52
C ASN A 160 -9.03 6.22 -11.74
N LEU A 161 -8.67 4.99 -12.12
CA LEU A 161 -9.61 3.90 -12.28
C LEU A 161 -10.35 3.62 -10.97
N LEU A 162 -9.61 3.31 -9.90
CA LEU A 162 -10.16 2.93 -8.60
C LEU A 162 -11.09 4.00 -8.02
N LEU A 163 -10.65 5.26 -8.00
CA LEU A 163 -11.35 6.32 -7.26
C LEU A 163 -12.47 7.01 -8.04
N TYR A 164 -12.48 6.94 -9.37
CA TYR A 164 -13.43 7.72 -10.17
C TYR A 164 -14.26 6.90 -11.16
N CYS A 165 -13.76 5.76 -11.63
CA CYS A 165 -14.34 5.12 -12.82
C CYS A 165 -14.74 3.65 -12.61
N PHE A 166 -14.07 2.92 -11.72
CA PHE A 166 -14.19 1.47 -11.66
C PHE A 166 -15.61 1.00 -11.34
N LEU A 167 -16.19 1.45 -10.22
CA LEU A 167 -17.54 1.01 -9.80
C LEU A 167 -18.62 1.32 -10.85
N PRO A 168 -18.72 2.54 -11.43
CA PRO A 168 -19.67 2.80 -12.52
C PRO A 168 -19.46 1.92 -13.76
N MET A 169 -18.20 1.70 -14.15
CA MET A 169 -17.88 0.92 -15.35
C MET A 169 -18.24 -0.56 -15.19
N VAL A 170 -18.01 -1.14 -14.02
CA VAL A 170 -18.25 -2.58 -13.80
C VAL A 170 -19.68 -2.92 -13.38
N ARG A 171 -20.56 -1.92 -13.17
CA ARG A 171 -21.94 -2.10 -12.67
C ARG A 171 -22.74 -3.17 -13.42
N ASN A 172 -22.62 -3.20 -14.75
CA ASN A 172 -23.36 -4.12 -15.61
C ASN A 172 -22.46 -5.28 -16.11
N LEU A 173 -21.25 -5.40 -15.59
CA LEU A 173 -20.24 -6.38 -16.01
C LEU A 173 -19.97 -7.45 -14.96
N LEU A 174 -20.25 -7.14 -13.68
CA LEU A 174 -20.05 -8.03 -12.55
C LEU A 174 -21.36 -8.22 -11.78
N GLU A 175 -21.43 -9.26 -10.97
CA GLU A 175 -22.56 -9.53 -10.07
C GLU A 175 -22.65 -8.49 -8.95
N CYS A 176 -23.87 -8.23 -8.48
CA CYS A 176 -24.14 -7.18 -7.51
C CYS A 176 -23.34 -7.34 -6.21
N GLU A 177 -23.24 -8.56 -5.67
CA GLU A 177 -22.50 -8.87 -4.44
C GLU A 177 -21.01 -8.56 -4.58
N ARG A 178 -20.43 -8.91 -5.73
CA ARG A 178 -19.02 -8.63 -6.04
C ARG A 178 -18.77 -7.14 -6.19
N ILE A 179 -19.70 -6.40 -6.81
CA ILE A 179 -19.63 -4.94 -6.89
C ILE A 179 -19.72 -4.31 -5.50
N ALA A 180 -20.62 -4.80 -4.65
CA ALA A 180 -20.77 -4.32 -3.28
C ALA A 180 -19.48 -4.57 -2.47
N HIS A 181 -18.89 -5.77 -2.58
CA HIS A 181 -17.63 -6.11 -1.93
C HIS A 181 -16.48 -5.19 -2.37
N ILE A 182 -16.29 -5.00 -3.68
CA ILE A 182 -15.30 -4.06 -4.22
C ILE A 182 -15.61 -2.63 -3.76
N GLY A 183 -16.91 -2.28 -3.66
CA GLY A 183 -17.40 -1.01 -3.17
C GLY A 183 -16.92 -0.69 -1.76
N LEU A 184 -16.90 -1.67 -0.85
CA LEU A 184 -16.37 -1.52 0.50
C LEU A 184 -14.91 -1.03 0.48
N PHE A 185 -14.07 -1.65 -0.36
CA PHE A 185 -12.68 -1.24 -0.52
C PHE A 185 -12.55 0.15 -1.15
N VAL A 186 -13.19 0.39 -2.28
CA VAL A 186 -13.10 1.67 -3.02
C VAL A 186 -13.55 2.83 -2.14
N ILE A 187 -14.69 2.69 -1.47
CA ILE A 187 -15.25 3.73 -0.60
C ILE A 187 -14.37 3.92 0.63
N GLY A 188 -13.92 2.83 1.28
CA GLY A 188 -13.00 2.91 2.42
C GLY A 188 -11.72 3.68 2.09
N ILE A 189 -11.08 3.37 0.96
CA ILE A 189 -9.92 4.11 0.47
C ILE A 189 -10.27 5.57 0.14
N ARG A 190 -11.42 5.83 -0.51
CA ARG A 190 -11.83 7.19 -0.89
C ARG A 190 -12.01 8.09 0.33
N LEU A 191 -12.56 7.57 1.42
CA LEU A 191 -12.70 8.32 2.68
C LEU A 191 -11.35 8.75 3.25
N LEU A 192 -10.32 7.90 3.15
CA LEU A 192 -8.99 8.16 3.69
C LEU A 192 -8.07 8.93 2.73
N HIS A 193 -8.37 8.95 1.44
CA HIS A 193 -7.61 9.68 0.42
C HIS A 193 -7.96 11.17 0.35
N GLY A 194 -9.18 11.55 0.76
CA GLY A 194 -9.68 12.91 0.67
C GLY A 194 -9.39 13.76 1.91
N ARG A 195 -9.92 14.99 1.88
CA ARG A 195 -10.12 15.79 3.11
C ARG A 195 -11.08 15.05 4.04
N ARG A 196 -11.09 15.40 5.32
CA ARG A 196 -12.00 14.80 6.34
C ARG A 196 -13.47 15.06 5.96
N ILE A 197 -14.08 14.14 5.21
CA ILE A 197 -15.46 14.26 4.72
C ILE A 197 -16.44 14.25 5.91
N PHE A 198 -16.21 13.35 6.87
CA PHE A 198 -17.05 13.15 8.05
C PHE A 198 -16.33 13.56 9.34
N SER A 199 -15.46 14.57 9.27
CA SER A 199 -14.66 15.04 10.41
C SER A 199 -13.95 13.85 11.12
N VAL A 200 -14.10 13.73 12.44
CA VAL A 200 -13.54 12.67 13.30
C VAL A 200 -14.04 11.26 12.96
N ALA A 201 -15.26 11.12 12.43
CA ALA A 201 -15.84 9.81 12.09
C ALA A 201 -15.25 9.20 10.80
N THR A 202 -14.56 10.00 9.97
CA THR A 202 -14.01 9.57 8.67
C THR A 202 -13.14 8.31 8.81
N ALA A 203 -12.21 8.31 9.76
CA ALA A 203 -11.28 7.19 9.97
C ALA A 203 -12.00 5.92 10.44
N GLN A 204 -12.98 6.08 11.34
CA GLN A 204 -13.75 4.96 11.88
C GLN A 204 -14.63 4.32 10.80
N ASN A 205 -15.35 5.12 10.02
CA ASN A 205 -16.20 4.62 8.93
C ASN A 205 -15.37 3.89 7.88
N ALA A 206 -14.24 4.46 7.47
CA ALA A 206 -13.33 3.80 6.54
C ALA A 206 -12.77 2.48 7.08
N HIS A 207 -12.39 2.46 8.37
CA HIS A 207 -11.90 1.25 9.02
C HIS A 207 -12.95 0.14 9.01
N GLN A 208 -14.22 0.45 9.32
CA GLN A 208 -15.30 -0.55 9.26
C GLN A 208 -15.50 -1.12 7.84
N LEU A 209 -15.50 -0.26 6.82
CA LEU A 209 -15.61 -0.70 5.43
C LEU A 209 -14.45 -1.63 5.02
N LEU A 210 -13.21 -1.26 5.38
CA LEU A 210 -12.03 -2.07 5.09
C LEU A 210 -12.01 -3.39 5.89
N LYS A 211 -12.53 -3.40 7.13
CA LYS A 211 -12.74 -4.63 7.91
C LYS A 211 -13.71 -5.58 7.20
N PHE A 212 -14.89 -5.10 6.80
CA PHE A 212 -15.86 -5.94 6.08
C PHE A 212 -15.30 -6.46 4.76
N PHE A 213 -14.61 -5.61 4.01
CA PHE A 213 -13.95 -6.03 2.77
C PHE A 213 -12.94 -7.17 3.00
N TYR A 214 -12.12 -7.08 4.06
CA TYR A 214 -11.10 -8.08 4.35
C TYR A 214 -11.70 -9.40 4.88
N ARG A 215 -12.67 -9.30 5.80
CA ARG A 215 -13.37 -10.48 6.35
C ARG A 215 -13.95 -11.34 5.23
N ASP A 216 -14.61 -10.71 4.27
CA ASP A 216 -15.33 -11.41 3.20
C ASP A 216 -14.44 -11.62 1.95
N HIS A 217 -13.14 -11.30 2.01
CA HIS A 217 -12.26 -11.25 0.85
C HIS A 217 -12.10 -12.57 0.10
N GLU A 218 -11.97 -13.68 0.83
CA GLU A 218 -11.76 -15.01 0.24
C GLU A 218 -12.99 -15.51 -0.53
N LEU A 219 -14.20 -15.03 -0.19
CA LEU A 219 -15.42 -15.35 -0.94
C LEU A 219 -15.35 -14.84 -2.39
N PHE A 220 -14.60 -13.76 -2.63
CA PHE A 220 -14.52 -13.11 -3.94
C PHE A 220 -13.16 -13.25 -4.62
N ASN A 221 -12.08 -13.42 -3.86
CA ASN A 221 -10.70 -13.40 -4.34
C ASN A 221 -9.87 -14.47 -3.63
N GLU A 222 -9.99 -15.70 -4.10
CA GLU A 222 -9.33 -16.88 -3.51
C GLU A 222 -7.81 -16.70 -3.34
N SER A 223 -7.31 -17.07 -2.15
CA SER A 223 -5.88 -17.03 -1.81
C SER A 223 -5.23 -15.66 -2.04
N GLN A 224 -5.99 -14.58 -1.80
CA GLN A 224 -5.51 -13.20 -2.00
C GLN A 224 -5.41 -12.38 -0.71
N GLN A 225 -5.62 -13.00 0.45
CA GLN A 225 -5.37 -12.40 1.77
C GLN A 225 -3.88 -12.28 2.12
N ASN A 226 -3.13 -11.57 1.28
CA ASN A 226 -1.70 -11.34 1.47
C ASN A 226 -1.43 -10.18 2.46
N PHE A 227 -0.15 -9.97 2.77
CA PHE A 227 0.31 -8.87 3.64
C PHE A 227 -0.21 -7.49 3.22
N VAL A 228 -0.30 -7.24 1.91
CA VAL A 228 -0.75 -5.95 1.39
C VAL A 228 -2.22 -5.73 1.73
N LEU A 229 -3.08 -6.74 1.58
CA LEU A 229 -4.47 -6.64 2.03
C LEU A 229 -4.52 -6.34 3.53
N HIS A 230 -3.75 -7.09 4.33
CA HIS A 230 -3.68 -6.91 5.78
C HIS A 230 -3.34 -5.48 6.20
N LEU A 231 -2.42 -4.80 5.49
CA LEU A 231 -2.04 -3.41 5.82
C LEU A 231 -3.22 -2.42 5.80
N HIS A 232 -4.28 -2.67 5.02
CA HIS A 232 -5.41 -1.74 4.91
C HIS A 232 -6.21 -1.61 6.21
N ILE A 233 -6.21 -2.62 7.10
CA ILE A 233 -6.91 -2.47 8.39
C ILE A 233 -6.26 -1.43 9.29
N HIS A 234 -4.96 -1.19 9.10
CA HIS A 234 -4.17 -0.20 9.84
C HIS A 234 -4.31 1.21 9.27
N TYR A 235 -4.94 1.37 8.10
CA TYR A 235 -5.06 2.68 7.45
C TYR A 235 -5.91 3.67 8.25
N GLY A 236 -6.90 3.21 9.01
CA GLY A 236 -7.68 4.08 9.87
C GLY A 236 -6.80 4.78 10.91
N GLU A 237 -5.87 4.06 11.51
CA GLU A 237 -4.94 4.62 12.49
C GLU A 237 -3.84 5.45 11.84
N LEU A 238 -3.28 4.99 10.71
CA LEU A 238 -2.35 5.77 9.92
C LEU A 238 -2.94 7.12 9.50
N TYR A 239 -4.23 7.15 9.16
CA TYR A 239 -4.92 8.39 8.82
C TYR A 239 -5.07 9.33 10.01
N ARG A 240 -5.32 8.80 11.21
CA ARG A 240 -5.40 9.62 12.43
C ARG A 240 -4.07 10.26 12.75
N SER A 241 -2.99 9.49 12.65
CA SER A 241 -1.64 9.92 13.04
C SER A 241 -0.95 10.77 11.97
N HIS A 242 -1.07 10.39 10.69
CA HIS A 242 -0.29 11.01 9.59
C HIS A 242 -1.16 11.79 8.59
N GLY A 243 -2.48 11.70 8.70
CA GLY A 243 -3.41 12.39 7.81
C GLY A 243 -3.71 11.64 6.52
N SER A 244 -4.07 12.37 5.47
CA SER A 244 -4.63 11.79 4.25
C SER A 244 -3.66 10.88 3.48
N LEU A 245 -4.17 9.80 2.90
CA LEU A 245 -3.43 8.91 1.98
C LEU A 245 -2.88 9.65 0.75
N CYS A 246 -3.50 10.76 0.36
CA CYS A 246 -2.97 11.60 -0.72
C CYS A 246 -1.65 12.30 -0.37
N ASN A 247 -1.30 12.37 0.92
CA ASN A 247 -0.07 12.98 1.41
C ASN A 247 0.93 11.92 1.88
N ILE A 248 0.47 10.74 2.31
CA ILE A 248 1.35 9.62 2.69
C ILE A 248 1.55 8.64 1.53
N ASN A 249 2.26 9.11 0.51
CA ASN A 249 2.66 8.28 -0.62
C ASN A 249 4.05 8.60 -1.15
N THR A 250 4.57 7.74 -2.04
CA THR A 250 5.89 7.91 -2.65
C THR A 250 5.90 8.36 -4.12
N PHE A 251 4.82 8.98 -4.62
CA PHE A 251 4.73 9.41 -6.03
C PHE A 251 5.85 10.39 -6.40
N SER A 252 6.07 11.42 -5.60
CA SER A 252 7.09 12.44 -5.87
C SER A 252 8.51 11.90 -5.74
N GLN A 253 8.75 10.97 -4.82
CA GLN A 253 10.03 10.30 -4.64
C GLN A 253 10.36 9.43 -5.86
N GLU A 254 9.41 8.69 -6.41
CA GLU A 254 9.63 7.92 -7.64
C GLU A 254 9.86 8.80 -8.85
N ASP A 255 9.10 9.89 -9.00
CA ASP A 255 9.31 10.83 -10.09
C ASP A 255 10.71 11.47 -10.00
N LEU A 256 11.14 11.85 -8.79
CA LEU A 256 12.50 12.36 -8.54
C LEU A 256 13.56 11.30 -8.86
N MET A 257 13.42 10.07 -8.35
CA MET A 257 14.36 8.98 -8.66
C MET A 257 14.42 8.69 -10.16
N GLY A 258 13.28 8.72 -10.85
CA GLY A 258 13.21 8.58 -12.29
C GLY A 258 13.93 9.71 -13.02
N ALA A 259 13.77 10.96 -12.59
CA ALA A 259 14.51 12.09 -13.14
C ALA A 259 16.02 11.95 -12.89
N VAL A 260 16.42 11.66 -11.65
CA VAL A 260 17.81 11.45 -11.21
C VAL A 260 18.47 10.32 -12.00
N SER A 261 17.76 9.22 -12.24
CA SER A 261 18.28 8.06 -12.98
C SER A 261 18.73 8.37 -14.41
N LYS A 262 18.20 9.43 -15.04
CA LYS A 262 18.60 9.86 -16.38
C LYS A 262 20.02 10.44 -16.42
N TYR A 263 20.49 10.95 -15.29
CA TYR A 263 21.83 11.52 -15.14
C TYR A 263 22.88 10.47 -14.75
N LYS A 264 22.45 9.21 -14.53
CA LYS A 264 23.36 8.09 -14.28
C LYS A 264 23.86 7.53 -15.61
N HIS A 265 25.12 7.82 -15.95
CA HIS A 265 25.80 7.26 -17.12
C HIS A 265 26.81 6.19 -16.67
N GLY A 266 26.37 4.93 -16.69
CA GLY A 266 27.21 3.76 -16.37
C GLY A 266 27.02 3.18 -14.97
N SER A 267 27.81 2.15 -14.65
CA SER A 267 27.72 1.38 -13.39
C SER A 267 28.73 1.80 -12.32
N ARG A 268 29.74 2.62 -12.67
CA ARG A 268 30.81 3.10 -11.78
C ARG A 268 30.68 4.61 -11.56
N HIS A 269 31.10 5.11 -10.40
CA HIS A 269 31.11 6.54 -10.04
C HIS A 269 29.76 7.27 -10.19
N TRP A 270 28.64 6.53 -10.17
CA TRP A 270 27.32 7.13 -10.37
C TRP A 270 26.94 8.09 -9.22
N VAL A 271 27.47 7.87 -8.02
CA VAL A 271 27.27 8.78 -6.88
C VAL A 271 27.96 10.12 -7.15
N ASP A 272 29.19 10.09 -7.65
CA ASP A 272 29.96 11.29 -8.00
C ASP A 272 29.31 12.06 -9.17
N GLN A 273 28.80 11.32 -10.18
CA GLN A 273 28.02 11.90 -11.28
C GLN A 273 26.78 12.63 -10.75
N LEU A 274 26.02 12.00 -9.86
CA LEU A 274 24.82 12.63 -9.28
C LEU A 274 25.16 13.81 -8.38
N ALA A 275 26.23 13.75 -7.58
CA ALA A 275 26.67 14.86 -6.74
C ALA A 275 27.06 16.09 -7.60
N PHE A 276 27.77 15.87 -8.70
CA PHE A 276 28.11 16.90 -9.69
C PHE A 276 26.85 17.52 -10.32
N TYR A 277 25.90 16.69 -10.79
CA TYR A 277 24.68 17.20 -11.43
C TYR A 277 23.71 17.89 -10.47
N LEU A 278 23.63 17.44 -9.22
CA LEU A 278 22.77 18.04 -8.20
C LEU A 278 23.43 19.21 -7.47
N ASN A 279 24.67 19.56 -7.85
CA ASN A 279 25.47 20.61 -7.23
C ASN A 279 25.57 20.47 -5.70
N VAL A 280 25.55 19.22 -5.23
CA VAL A 280 25.72 18.89 -3.81
C VAL A 280 27.22 18.82 -3.59
N SER A 281 27.84 19.98 -3.37
CA SER A 281 29.24 20.05 -2.97
C SER A 281 29.37 19.44 -1.57
N SER A 282 30.21 18.40 -1.46
CA SER A 282 30.69 17.85 -0.19
C SER A 282 31.48 18.88 0.61
#